data_AF-A0A4S8L7I1-F1
#
_entry.id   AF-A0A4S8L7I1-F1
#
_cell.length_a   1.000
_cell.length_b   1.000
_cell.length_c   1.000
_cell.angle_alpha   90.00
_cell.angle_beta   90.00
_cell.angle_gamma   90.00
#
_symmetry.space_group_name_H-M   'P 1'
#
loop_
_entity.id
_entity.type
_entity.pdbx_description
1 polymer ?
#
loop_
_entity_poly.entity_id
_entity_poly.type
_entity_poly.pdbx_seq_one_letter_code
_entity_poly.pdbx_strand_id
1 'polypeptide(L)'
;MKLSPAFRFVLPGVILGTFTAGQFAPGEWSLVQDGLSGVSALELAIVSETTALIFDKVEHNPLQTNGHVAWAAELDLVTKTVRPLNPTSNTWCGTGSFLSNGTMIWKWLEKKGLFVYRKFELHLNR
;
A
#
# COMPACT_ATOMS: atom_id res chain seq x y z
N MET A 1 6.04 70.98 30.40
CA MET A 1 4.72 70.48 30.83
C MET A 1 4.82 68.98 31.08
N LYS A 2 4.30 68.52 32.22
CA LYS A 2 4.38 67.14 32.75
C LYS A 2 3.54 66.16 31.92
N LEU A 3 4.00 64.91 31.79
CA LEU A 3 3.33 63.71 32.31
C LEU A 3 4.28 62.51 32.27
N SER A 4 4.04 61.60 33.21
CA SER A 4 4.96 60.62 33.81
C SER A 4 4.83 59.22 33.16
N PRO A 5 5.55 58.20 33.66
CA PRO A 5 5.96 56.99 32.93
C PRO A 5 4.97 55.83 33.08
N ALA A 6 4.88 54.96 32.08
CA ALA A 6 4.69 53.51 32.23
C ALA A 6 4.34 52.88 30.87
N PHE A 7 5.35 52.36 30.16
CA PHE A 7 5.12 51.16 29.37
C PHE A 7 6.42 50.35 29.33
N ARG A 8 6.65 49.59 30.40
CA ARG A 8 7.63 48.51 30.36
C ARG A 8 7.02 47.39 29.53
N PHE A 9 7.40 47.29 28.25
CA PHE A 9 7.21 46.07 27.48
C PHE A 9 8.12 45.02 28.11
N VAL A 10 7.57 44.19 29.00
CA VAL A 10 8.19 42.93 29.37
C VAL A 10 8.17 42.08 28.10
N LEU A 11 9.33 41.88 27.48
CA LEU A 11 9.51 40.83 26.48
C LEU A 11 9.21 39.51 27.19
N PRO A 12 8.11 38.79 26.89
CA PRO A 12 8.04 37.42 27.31
C PRO A 12 9.08 36.68 26.48
N GLY A 13 10.07 36.09 27.15
CA GLY A 13 11.08 35.27 26.51
C GLY A 13 10.41 34.28 25.57
N VAL A 14 10.87 34.25 24.32
CA VAL A 14 10.50 33.22 23.37
C VAL A 14 11.03 31.90 23.94
N ILE A 15 10.14 31.11 24.54
CA ILE A 15 10.42 29.72 24.83
C ILE A 15 10.51 29.04 23.47
N LEU A 16 11.74 28.75 23.03
CA LEU A 16 11.99 27.78 21.96
C LEU A 16 11.58 26.41 22.49
N GLY A 17 10.28 26.10 22.41
CA GLY A 17 9.79 24.75 22.58
C GLY A 17 10.34 23.91 21.44
N THR A 18 11.18 22.92 21.77
CA THR A 18 11.52 21.85 20.83
C THR A 18 10.24 21.10 20.50
N PHE A 19 9.72 21.31 19.29
CA PHE A 19 8.71 20.43 18.72
C PHE A 19 9.40 19.10 18.42
N THR A 20 9.33 18.15 19.36
CA THR A 20 9.61 16.75 19.04
C THR A 20 8.46 16.27 18.17
N ALA A 21 8.67 16.26 16.85
CA ALA A 21 7.82 15.44 15.98
C ALA A 21 7.90 14.01 16.54
N GLY A 22 6.77 13.46 16.98
CA GLY A 22 6.71 12.07 17.43
C GLY A 22 7.04 11.17 16.25
N GLN A 23 8.29 10.74 16.14
CA GLN A 23 8.70 9.75 15.17
C GLN A 23 8.01 8.45 15.60
N PHE A 24 7.04 7.99 14.81
CA PHE A 24 6.14 6.88 15.18
C PHE A 24 6.88 5.54 15.35
N ALA A 25 8.15 5.48 14.93
CA ALA A 25 9.11 4.44 15.30
C ALA A 25 10.57 4.97 15.17
N PRO A 26 11.48 4.67 16.13
CA PRO A 26 12.91 4.92 15.96
C PRO A 26 13.51 3.93 14.94
N GLY A 27 14.37 4.40 14.03
CA GLY A 27 15.04 3.56 13.03
C GLY A 27 15.62 4.35 11.85
N GLU A 28 16.61 3.77 11.16
CA GLU A 28 17.18 4.27 9.89
C GLU A 28 16.38 3.72 8.71
N TRP A 29 16.07 4.58 7.73
CA TRP A 29 15.39 4.17 6.49
C TRP A 29 16.36 4.20 5.32
N SER A 30 16.28 3.18 4.46
CA SER A 30 17.04 3.14 3.20
C SER A 30 16.16 2.63 2.07
N LEU A 31 16.42 3.12 0.85
CA LEU A 31 15.81 2.59 -0.35
C LEU A 31 16.55 1.30 -0.75
N VAL A 32 15.83 0.19 -0.78
CA VAL A 32 16.36 -1.10 -1.23
C VAL A 32 15.56 -1.55 -2.44
N GLN A 33 16.26 -1.90 -3.52
CA GLN A 33 15.66 -2.50 -4.71
C GLN A 33 16.24 -3.90 -4.88
N ASP A 34 15.43 -4.90 -4.54
CA ASP A 34 15.82 -6.30 -4.54
C ASP A 34 14.95 -7.08 -5.54
N GLY A 35 15.17 -6.81 -6.83
CA GLY A 35 14.44 -7.41 -7.94
C GLY A 35 13.29 -6.56 -8.50
N LEU A 36 12.42 -7.21 -9.27
CA LEU A 36 11.25 -6.62 -9.93
C LEU A 36 10.00 -7.40 -9.58
N SER A 37 8.96 -6.71 -9.09
CA SER A 37 7.64 -7.28 -8.80
C SER A 37 6.86 -7.71 -10.04
N GLY A 38 7.30 -7.31 -11.24
CA GLY A 38 6.67 -7.63 -12.52
C GLY A 38 5.39 -6.84 -12.85
N VAL A 39 4.71 -6.31 -11.84
CA VAL A 39 3.56 -5.38 -11.95
C VAL A 39 3.76 -4.19 -11.00
N SER A 40 3.13 -3.04 -11.28
CA SER A 40 3.18 -1.90 -10.36
C SER A 40 2.35 -2.18 -9.10
N ALA A 41 2.88 -1.85 -7.93
CA ALA A 41 2.20 -2.12 -6.66
C ALA A 41 1.20 -1.03 -6.29
N LEU A 42 0.08 -0.94 -7.03
CA LEU A 42 -1.02 -0.04 -6.71
C LEU A 42 -1.72 -0.46 -5.41
N GLU A 43 -1.93 -1.77 -5.24
CA GLU A 43 -2.44 -2.38 -4.01
C GLU A 43 -1.61 -3.63 -3.66
N LEU A 44 -1.35 -3.89 -2.36
CA LEU A 44 -0.59 -5.04 -1.88
C LEU A 44 -1.25 -5.66 -0.65
N ALA A 45 -1.27 -6.99 -0.59
CA ALA A 45 -1.77 -7.73 0.58
C ALA A 45 -0.79 -8.85 0.97
N ILE A 46 -0.49 -8.97 2.26
CA ILE A 46 0.27 -10.09 2.81
C ILE A 46 -0.71 -11.24 3.07
N VAL A 47 -0.55 -12.36 2.37
CA VAL A 47 -1.46 -13.51 2.46
C VAL A 47 -0.88 -14.69 3.25
N SER A 48 0.43 -14.68 3.48
CA SER A 48 1.13 -15.62 4.36
C SER A 48 2.42 -14.98 4.89
N GLU A 49 3.16 -15.68 5.75
CA GLU A 49 4.47 -15.23 6.24
C GLU A 49 5.49 -14.98 5.12
N THR A 50 5.32 -15.64 3.97
CA THR A 50 6.28 -15.62 2.87
C THR A 50 5.69 -15.07 1.59
N THR A 51 4.41 -14.68 1.55
CA THR A 51 3.74 -14.38 0.29
C THR A 51 2.98 -13.06 0.36
N ALA A 52 3.28 -12.18 -0.59
CA ALA A 52 2.52 -10.98 -0.87
C ALA A 52 1.81 -11.11 -2.22
N LEU A 53 0.59 -10.61 -2.30
CA LEU A 53 -0.11 -10.37 -3.54
C LEU A 53 0.00 -8.90 -3.90
N ILE A 54 0.28 -8.64 -5.17
CA ILE A 54 0.43 -7.30 -5.73
C ILE A 54 -0.61 -7.16 -6.83
N PHE A 55 -1.39 -6.10 -6.77
CA PHE A 55 -2.41 -5.77 -7.75
C PHE A 55 -2.11 -4.43 -8.40
N ASP A 56 -2.35 -4.39 -9.70
CA ASP A 56 -2.20 -3.20 -10.51
C ASP A 56 -3.46 -2.97 -11.34
N LYS A 57 -3.45 -1.88 -12.09
CA LYS A 57 -4.28 -1.71 -13.27
C LYS A 57 -3.77 -2.53 -14.45
N VAL A 58 -4.65 -2.74 -15.43
CA VAL A 58 -4.25 -3.26 -16.75
C VAL A 58 -3.43 -2.19 -17.47
N GLU A 59 -2.11 -2.32 -17.44
CA GLU A 59 -1.13 -1.44 -18.10
C GLU A 59 0.01 -2.25 -18.75
N HIS A 60 0.98 -1.56 -19.38
CA HIS A 60 2.20 -2.13 -19.96
C HIS A 60 3.18 -2.70 -18.90
N ASN A 61 2.70 -3.59 -18.05
CA ASN A 61 3.53 -4.33 -17.12
C ASN A 61 4.44 -5.31 -17.87
N PRO A 62 5.71 -5.47 -17.45
CA PRO A 62 6.65 -6.37 -18.09
C PRO A 62 6.29 -7.85 -17.89
N LEU A 63 5.61 -8.18 -16.78
CA LEU A 63 5.18 -9.54 -16.49
C LEU A 63 3.98 -9.92 -17.37
N GLN A 64 4.01 -11.11 -17.95
CA GLN A 64 2.95 -11.62 -18.82
C GLN A 64 2.28 -12.87 -18.26
N THR A 65 1.03 -13.06 -18.63
CA THR A 65 0.23 -14.24 -18.31
C THR A 65 -0.73 -14.53 -19.44
N ASN A 66 -0.89 -15.80 -19.83
CA ASN A 66 -1.88 -16.23 -20.83
C ASN A 66 -1.94 -15.37 -22.12
N GLY A 67 -0.80 -14.88 -22.61
CA GLY A 67 -0.71 -14.08 -23.83
C GLY A 67 -1.07 -12.60 -23.69
N HIS A 68 -1.25 -12.09 -22.47
CA HIS A 68 -1.43 -10.66 -22.18
C HIS A 68 -0.58 -10.19 -21.00
N VAL A 69 -0.50 -8.88 -20.80
CA VAL A 69 0.15 -8.27 -19.63
C VAL A 69 -0.55 -8.71 -18.35
N ALA A 70 0.23 -9.08 -17.34
CA ALA A 70 -0.29 -9.35 -16.01
C ALA A 70 -0.65 -8.03 -15.32
N TRP A 71 -1.75 -8.01 -14.58
CA TRP A 71 -2.14 -6.91 -13.70
C TRP A 71 -2.24 -7.36 -12.23
N ALA A 72 -1.72 -8.55 -11.94
CA ALA A 72 -1.51 -9.02 -10.59
C ALA A 72 -0.32 -10.00 -10.57
N ALA A 73 0.38 -10.03 -9.44
CA ALA A 73 1.50 -10.93 -9.22
C ALA A 73 1.50 -11.44 -7.78
N GLU A 74 2.02 -12.65 -7.61
CA GLU A 74 2.39 -13.20 -6.31
C GLU A 74 3.91 -13.03 -6.15
N LEU A 75 4.32 -12.46 -5.02
CA LEU A 75 5.71 -12.26 -4.63
C LEU A 75 6.03 -13.14 -3.42
N ASP A 76 7.03 -13.99 -3.56
CA ASP A 76 7.65 -14.66 -2.43
C ASP A 76 8.61 -13.69 -1.72
N LEU A 77 8.34 -13.37 -0.47
CA LEU A 77 9.06 -12.40 0.34
C LEU A 77 10.45 -12.89 0.78
N VAL A 78 10.70 -14.21 0.75
CA VAL A 78 11.95 -14.84 1.16
C VAL A 78 12.88 -14.99 -0.04
N THR A 79 12.39 -15.60 -1.12
CA THR A 79 13.16 -15.91 -2.32
C THR A 79 13.13 -14.79 -3.37
N LYS A 80 12.26 -13.79 -3.18
CA LYS A 80 12.03 -12.69 -4.13
C LYS A 80 11.58 -13.17 -5.52
N THR A 81 11.00 -14.36 -5.58
CA THR A 81 10.46 -14.91 -6.82
C THR A 81 9.06 -14.35 -7.08
N VAL A 82 8.77 -14.12 -8.35
CA VAL A 82 7.51 -13.51 -8.80
C VAL A 82 6.78 -14.45 -9.73
N ARG A 83 5.50 -14.65 -9.47
CA ARG A 83 4.61 -15.46 -10.29
C ARG A 83 3.46 -14.60 -10.82
N PRO A 84 3.20 -14.60 -12.14
CA PRO A 84 2.04 -13.89 -12.67
C PRO A 84 0.74 -14.50 -12.18
N LEU A 85 -0.22 -13.64 -11.85
CA LEU A 85 -1.60 -14.02 -11.61
C LEU A 85 -2.45 -13.59 -12.80
N ASN A 86 -3.51 -14.35 -13.06
CA ASN A 86 -4.49 -14.00 -14.07
C ASN A 86 -5.88 -13.79 -13.45
N PRO A 87 -6.12 -12.66 -12.77
CA PRO A 87 -7.43 -12.34 -12.26
C PRO A 87 -8.42 -12.28 -13.42
N THR A 88 -9.62 -12.79 -13.21
CA THR A 88 -10.68 -12.77 -14.22
C THR A 88 -11.28 -11.39 -14.50
N SER A 89 -10.90 -10.36 -13.73
CA SER A 89 -11.42 -8.99 -13.83
C SER A 89 -10.33 -7.96 -13.48
N ASN A 90 -10.54 -6.70 -13.89
CA ASN A 90 -9.64 -5.59 -13.57
C ASN A 90 -9.70 -5.28 -12.06
N THR A 91 -8.54 -5.08 -11.45
CA THR A 91 -8.37 -4.81 -10.02
C THR A 91 -8.27 -3.32 -9.68
N TRP A 92 -8.22 -2.43 -10.67
CA TRP A 92 -8.11 -0.97 -10.48
C TRP A 92 -9.25 -0.41 -9.60
N CYS A 93 -8.90 0.31 -8.52
CA CYS A 93 -9.87 0.93 -7.59
C CYS A 93 -10.82 -0.13 -6.98
N GLY A 94 -10.27 -1.33 -6.81
CA GLY A 94 -10.86 -2.35 -5.98
C GLY A 94 -10.57 -2.10 -4.51
N THR A 95 -11.08 -2.99 -3.68
CA THR A 95 -10.69 -3.11 -2.29
C THR A 95 -10.86 -4.57 -1.86
N GLY A 96 -9.97 -5.04 -1.02
CA GLY A 96 -9.99 -6.41 -0.51
C GLY A 96 -9.92 -6.48 1.00
N SER A 97 -10.37 -7.60 1.55
CA SER A 97 -10.20 -7.93 2.97
C SER A 97 -10.18 -9.44 3.17
N PHE A 98 -9.80 -9.88 4.36
CA PHE A 98 -9.78 -11.28 4.76
C PHE A 98 -11.07 -11.66 5.49
N LEU A 99 -11.63 -12.80 5.11
CA LEU A 99 -12.66 -13.47 5.90
C LEU A 99 -12.02 -14.10 7.15
N SER A 100 -12.84 -14.42 8.16
CA SER A 100 -12.37 -15.03 9.42
C SER A 100 -11.64 -16.37 9.25
N ASN A 101 -11.80 -17.02 8.10
CA ASN A 101 -11.10 -18.26 7.74
C ASN A 101 -9.80 -18.02 6.94
N GLY A 102 -9.33 -16.77 6.82
CA GLY A 102 -8.11 -16.41 6.10
C GLY A 102 -8.26 -16.31 4.57
N THR A 103 -9.45 -16.54 4.02
CA THR A 103 -9.70 -16.32 2.59
C THR A 103 -9.70 -14.82 2.28
N MET A 104 -8.90 -14.40 1.31
CA MET A 104 -8.97 -13.05 0.77
C MET A 104 -10.15 -12.90 -0.21
N ILE A 105 -10.99 -11.90 0.03
CA ILE A 105 -12.00 -11.45 -0.91
C ILE A 105 -11.55 -10.16 -1.56
N TRP A 106 -11.77 -10.04 -2.87
CA TRP A 106 -11.54 -8.81 -3.60
C TRP A 106 -12.85 -8.31 -4.20
N LYS A 107 -13.12 -7.03 -4.00
CA LYS A 107 -14.28 -6.34 -4.54
C LYS A 107 -13.80 -5.28 -5.51
N TRP A 108 -14.47 -5.20 -6.65
CA TRP A 108 -14.26 -4.13 -7.62
C TRP A 108 -15.61 -3.59 -8.10
N LEU A 109 -15.60 -2.36 -8.60
CA LEU A 109 -16.78 -1.68 -9.13
C LEU A 109 -17.03 -2.05 -10.59
N GLU A 110 -17.97 -2.97 -10.83
CA GLU A 110 -18.43 -3.23 -12.19
C GLU A 110 -19.30 -2.10 -12.73
N LYS A 111 -19.14 -1.79 -14.02
CA LYS A 111 -19.84 -0.71 -14.75
C LYS A 111 -21.38 -0.75 -14.66
N LYS A 112 -21.97 -1.79 -14.06
CA LYS A 112 -23.44 -1.97 -13.92
C LYS A 112 -23.96 -1.83 -12.49
N GLY A 113 -23.16 -1.35 -11.53
CA GLY A 113 -23.63 -1.13 -10.15
C GLY A 113 -23.93 -2.41 -9.36
N LEU A 114 -23.56 -3.59 -9.88
CA LEU A 114 -23.65 -4.85 -9.17
C LEU A 114 -22.32 -5.11 -8.46
N PHE A 115 -22.38 -5.33 -7.14
CA PHE A 115 -21.20 -5.71 -6.38
C PHE A 115 -20.92 -7.21 -6.59
N VAL A 116 -19.91 -7.51 -7.39
CA VAL A 116 -19.44 -8.88 -7.55
C VAL A 116 -18.29 -9.10 -6.57
N TYR A 117 -18.55 -9.84 -5.49
CA TYR A 117 -17.50 -10.38 -4.64
C TYR A 117 -16.95 -11.62 -5.32
N ARG A 118 -15.67 -11.60 -5.66
CA ARG A 118 -14.96 -12.80 -6.11
C ARG A 118 -14.05 -13.24 -4.99
N LYS A 119 -14.26 -14.49 -4.57
CA LYS A 119 -13.31 -15.17 -3.73
C LYS A 119 -12.01 -15.23 -4.52
N PHE A 120 -10.95 -14.58 -4.01
CA PHE A 120 -9.62 -14.84 -4.52
C PHE A 120 -9.19 -16.18 -3.93
N GLU A 121 -9.78 -17.26 -4.45
CA GLU A 121 -9.16 -18.57 -4.37
C GLU A 121 -8.02 -18.56 -5.38
N LEU A 122 -6.92 -17.92 -5.01
CA LEU A 122 -5.67 -18.50 -5.42
C LEU A 122 -5.76 -19.93 -4.88
N HIS A 123 -5.77 -20.92 -5.76
CA HIS A 123 -5.34 -22.24 -5.36
C HIS A 123 -3.88 -22.07 -4.93
N LEU A 124 -3.69 -21.62 -3.69
CA LEU A 124 -2.44 -21.61 -2.94
C LEU A 124 -2.07 -23.05 -2.52
N ASN A 125 -2.90 -24.02 -2.93
CA ASN A 125 -2.48 -25.40 -3.02
C ASN A 125 -1.40 -25.49 -4.10
N ARG A 126 -0.16 -25.64 -3.62
CA ARG A 126 0.82 -26.48 -4.30
C ARG A 126 0.18 -27.77 -4.82
#